data_AF-W4V293-F1
#
_entry.id   AF-W4V293-F1
#
_cell.length_a   1.000
_cell.length_b   1.000
_cell.length_c   1.000
_cell.angle_alpha   90.00
_cell.angle_beta   90.00
_cell.angle_gamma   90.00
#
_symmetry.space_group_name_H-M   'P 1'
#
loop_
_entity.id
_entity.type
_entity.pdbx_description
1 polymer ?
#
loop_
_entity_poly.entity_id
_entity_poly.type
_entity_poly.pdbx_seq_one_letter_code
_entity_poly.pdbx_strand_id
1 'polypeptide(L)'
;MEELGIKKEDLKLKAGVFGAEQWSENMRKEIEERLGITAIDIYGLSEIIGPGVSTECCCKCGLHVQEDHFIPEIIDPVTEEVLPPGSKGELVFSTITKEGIPLLRYRTRDISSLNYEKCECGRTTVRMSKVSEELTICLQ
;
A
#
# COMPACT_ATOMS: atom_id res chain seq x y z
N MET A 1 -27.53 4.08 -3.47
CA MET A 1 -27.74 5.54 -3.57
C MET A 1 -28.91 5.84 -4.48
N GLU A 2 -28.90 5.37 -5.72
CA GLU A 2 -30.00 5.54 -6.69
C GLU A 2 -31.34 5.01 -6.15
N GLU A 3 -31.36 3.78 -5.60
CA GLU A 3 -32.56 3.20 -4.98
C GLU A 3 -33.08 3.99 -3.77
N LEU A 4 -32.20 4.71 -3.09
CA LEU A 4 -32.53 5.55 -1.93
C LEU A 4 -32.83 7.01 -2.33
N GLY A 5 -32.74 7.35 -3.63
CA GLY A 5 -32.91 8.71 -4.14
C GLY A 5 -31.85 9.72 -3.66
N ILE A 6 -30.73 9.25 -3.11
CA ILE A 6 -29.67 10.10 -2.55
C ILE A 6 -28.70 10.48 -3.68
N LYS A 7 -28.50 11.78 -3.90
CA LYS A 7 -27.51 12.30 -4.84
C LYS A 7 -26.17 12.45 -4.15
N LYS A 8 -25.08 12.41 -4.92
CA LYS A 8 -23.74 12.59 -4.34
C LYS A 8 -23.53 13.98 -3.77
N GLU A 9 -24.23 14.99 -4.30
CA GLU A 9 -24.19 16.37 -3.79
C GLU A 9 -24.84 16.49 -2.40
N ASP A 10 -25.73 15.56 -2.04
CA ASP A 10 -26.33 15.48 -0.70
C ASP A 10 -25.34 14.92 0.34
N LEU A 11 -24.27 14.26 -0.13
CA LEU A 11 -23.21 13.70 0.69
C LEU A 11 -22.11 14.75 0.91
N LYS A 12 -21.75 15.00 2.17
CA LYS A 12 -20.61 15.87 2.52
C LYS A 12 -19.28 15.11 2.58
N LEU A 13 -19.18 14.00 1.85
CA LEU A 13 -17.98 13.17 1.79
C LEU A 13 -16.89 13.90 0.98
N LYS A 14 -15.63 13.67 1.35
CA LYS A 14 -14.48 14.28 0.66
C LYS A 14 -13.44 13.25 0.22
N ALA A 15 -13.20 12.26 1.06
CA ALA A 15 -12.25 11.21 0.80
C ALA A 15 -12.72 9.89 1.41
N GLY A 16 -12.24 8.79 0.85
CA GLY A 16 -12.36 7.45 1.41
C GLY A 16 -10.98 6.79 1.40
N VAL A 17 -10.66 6.08 2.46
CA VAL A 17 -9.43 5.30 2.59
C VAL A 17 -9.81 3.84 2.46
N PHE A 18 -9.29 3.17 1.43
CA PHE A 18 -9.65 1.81 1.04
C PHE A 18 -8.41 0.93 1.11
N GLY A 19 -8.57 -0.28 1.67
CA GLY A 19 -7.51 -1.25 1.83
C GLY A 19 -8.12 -2.62 2.15
N ALA A 20 -7.35 -3.49 2.81
CA ALA A 20 -7.67 -4.89 3.14
C ALA A 20 -7.79 -5.83 1.92
N GLU A 21 -8.40 -5.38 0.83
CA GLU A 21 -8.51 -6.14 -0.41
C GLU A 21 -7.91 -5.38 -1.59
N GLN A 22 -7.40 -6.13 -2.57
CA GLN A 22 -6.93 -5.54 -3.82
C GLN A 22 -8.11 -4.98 -4.61
N TRP A 23 -7.94 -3.76 -5.10
CA TRP A 23 -8.95 -3.06 -5.89
C TRP A 23 -8.31 -2.41 -7.11
N SER A 24 -8.99 -2.56 -8.23
CA SER A 24 -8.53 -2.12 -9.54
C SER A 24 -8.71 -0.61 -9.71
N GLU A 25 -7.95 -0.03 -10.63
CA GLU A 25 -8.13 1.39 -10.99
C GLU A 25 -9.51 1.67 -11.60
N ASN A 26 -10.19 0.66 -12.16
CA ASN A 26 -11.57 0.82 -12.63
C ASN A 26 -12.55 0.95 -11.46
N MET A 27 -12.41 0.10 -10.43
CA MET A 27 -13.20 0.23 -9.20
C MET A 27 -12.95 1.59 -8.53
N ARG A 28 -11.70 2.07 -8.53
CA ARG A 28 -11.39 3.41 -8.04
C ARG A 28 -12.19 4.49 -8.76
N LYS A 29 -12.11 4.53 -10.09
CA LYS A 29 -12.83 5.52 -10.89
C LYS A 29 -14.33 5.49 -10.60
N GLU A 30 -14.91 4.29 -10.52
CA GLU A 30 -16.32 4.12 -10.21
C GLU A 30 -16.70 4.69 -8.82
N ILE A 31 -15.89 4.41 -7.79
CA ILE A 31 -16.09 4.95 -6.45
C ILE A 31 -16.02 6.49 -6.47
N GLU A 32 -14.99 7.04 -7.10
CA GLU A 32 -14.77 8.49 -7.16
C GLU A 32 -15.88 9.21 -7.94
N GLU A 33 -16.35 8.63 -9.06
CA GLU A 33 -17.42 9.20 -9.89
C GLU A 33 -18.78 9.17 -9.19
N ARG A 34 -19.13 8.03 -8.58
CA ARG A 34 -20.42 7.82 -7.91
C ARG A 34 -20.52 8.60 -6.61
N LEU A 35 -19.44 8.70 -5.82
CA LEU A 35 -19.46 9.33 -4.50
C LEU A 35 -18.92 10.78 -4.51
N GLY A 36 -18.21 11.20 -5.55
CA GLY A 36 -17.60 12.53 -5.61
C GLY A 36 -16.46 12.73 -4.61
N ILE A 37 -15.74 11.66 -4.27
CA ILE A 37 -14.66 11.66 -3.26
C ILE A 37 -13.29 11.41 -3.90
N THR A 38 -12.22 11.71 -3.16
CA THR A 38 -10.89 11.15 -3.43
C THR A 38 -10.77 9.77 -2.77
N ALA A 39 -10.53 8.73 -3.55
CA ALA A 39 -10.27 7.39 -3.04
C ALA A 39 -8.76 7.18 -2.89
N ILE A 40 -8.32 6.84 -1.68
CA ILE A 40 -6.93 6.70 -1.26
C ILE A 40 -6.67 5.24 -0.90
N ASP A 41 -5.59 4.68 -1.42
CA ASP A 41 -5.17 3.31 -1.08
C ASP A 41 -4.36 3.27 0.24
N ILE A 42 -4.59 2.26 1.06
CA ILE A 42 -3.85 2.00 2.30
C ILE A 42 -3.44 0.53 2.39
N TYR A 43 -2.20 0.31 2.79
CA TYR A 43 -1.64 -1.02 3.01
C TYR A 43 -1.34 -1.24 4.50
N GLY A 44 -1.55 -2.47 4.94
CA GLY A 44 -1.40 -2.87 6.32
C GLY A 44 -1.58 -4.37 6.53
N LEU A 45 -0.94 -4.90 7.57
CA LEU A 45 -1.00 -6.30 7.98
C LEU A 45 -1.21 -6.36 9.49
N SER A 46 -2.06 -7.28 9.94
CA SER A 46 -2.38 -7.46 11.37
C SER A 46 -1.13 -7.75 12.21
N GLU A 47 -0.19 -8.49 11.64
CA GLU A 47 1.09 -8.86 12.26
C GLU A 47 1.96 -7.63 12.54
N ILE A 48 1.88 -6.60 11.68
CA ILE A 48 2.63 -5.36 11.83
C ILE A 48 1.89 -4.41 12.78
N ILE A 49 0.84 -3.73 12.32
CA ILE A 49 -0.01 -2.84 13.14
C ILE A 49 -1.47 -2.76 12.66
N GLY A 50 -1.86 -3.55 11.66
CA GLY A 50 -3.07 -3.32 10.88
C GLY A 50 -2.86 -2.19 9.85
N PRO A 51 -3.83 -1.28 9.65
CA PRO A 51 -3.72 -0.21 8.65
C PRO A 51 -2.64 0.81 9.01
N GLY A 52 -2.06 1.45 7.99
CA GLY A 52 -1.12 2.56 8.16
C GLY A 52 0.35 2.18 8.01
N VAL A 53 0.68 0.96 7.55
CA VAL A 53 2.07 0.62 7.20
C VAL A 53 2.53 1.46 6.00
N SER A 54 1.66 1.61 5.01
CA SER A 54 1.90 2.45 3.85
C SER A 54 0.60 3.08 3.33
N THR A 55 0.65 4.28 2.77
CA THR A 55 -0.55 5.01 2.31
C THR A 55 -0.27 5.84 1.05
N GLU A 56 -1.20 5.81 0.12
CA GLU A 56 -1.15 6.60 -1.10
C GLU A 56 -1.29 8.10 -0.80
N CYS A 57 -0.67 8.94 -1.64
CA CYS A 57 -0.84 10.39 -1.59
C CYS A 57 -1.71 10.90 -2.75
N CYS A 58 -1.93 12.22 -2.82
CA CYS A 58 -2.70 12.84 -3.90
C CYS A 58 -2.14 12.57 -5.31
N CYS A 59 -0.86 12.21 -5.45
CA CYS A 59 -0.25 11.87 -6.73
C CYS A 59 -0.63 10.47 -7.25
N LYS A 60 -1.19 9.59 -6.40
CA LYS A 60 -1.65 8.24 -6.78
C LYS A 60 -0.62 7.39 -7.56
N CYS A 61 0.65 7.52 -7.19
CA CYS A 61 1.79 6.90 -7.87
C CYS A 61 2.62 6.05 -6.89
N GLY A 62 1.94 5.10 -6.23
CA GLY A 62 2.49 4.26 -5.16
C GLY A 62 2.11 4.74 -3.76
N LEU A 63 2.31 3.87 -2.78
CA LEU A 63 1.96 4.10 -1.38
C LEU A 63 3.23 4.43 -0.58
N HIS A 64 3.25 5.56 0.11
CA HIS A 64 4.36 5.97 0.97
C HIS A 64 4.44 5.10 2.22
N VAL A 65 5.57 4.42 2.40
CA VAL A 65 5.87 3.66 3.62
C VAL A 65 6.19 4.65 4.75
N GLN A 66 5.69 4.38 5.96
CA GLN A 66 6.06 5.14 7.16
C GLN A 66 7.44 4.70 7.67
N GLU A 67 8.50 5.17 7.01
CA GLU A 67 9.89 4.76 7.24
C GLU A 67 10.44 5.14 8.63
N ASP A 68 9.78 6.03 9.34
CA ASP A 68 10.02 6.35 10.75
C ASP A 68 9.60 5.22 11.70
N HIS A 69 8.74 4.31 11.23
CA HIS A 69 8.23 3.17 12.00
C HIS A 69 8.66 1.81 11.42
N PHE A 70 8.96 1.75 10.11
CA PHE A 70 9.20 0.52 9.38
C PHE A 70 10.42 0.61 8.46
N ILE A 71 11.18 -0.47 8.33
CA ILE A 71 12.22 -0.61 7.30
C ILE A 71 11.68 -1.60 6.25
N PRO A 72 11.35 -1.15 5.03
CA PRO A 72 10.95 -2.03 3.95
C PRO A 72 12.16 -2.60 3.19
N GLU A 73 12.07 -3.87 2.80
CA GLU A 73 13.01 -4.52 1.88
C GLU A 73 12.21 -5.23 0.77
N ILE A 74 12.82 -5.38 -0.40
CA ILE A 74 12.36 -6.31 -1.44
C ILE A 74 13.41 -7.41 -1.55
N ILE A 75 13.00 -8.66 -1.36
CA ILE A 75 13.88 -9.82 -1.41
C ILE A 75 13.50 -10.75 -2.56
N ASP A 76 14.46 -11.54 -3.00
CA ASP A 76 14.18 -12.76 -3.76
C ASP A 76 13.54 -13.80 -2.82
N PRO A 77 12.37 -14.37 -3.14
CA PRO A 77 11.66 -15.25 -2.20
C PRO A 77 12.33 -16.61 -1.99
N VAL A 78 13.27 -17.00 -2.85
CA VAL A 78 13.99 -18.28 -2.80
C VAL A 78 15.32 -18.12 -2.07
N THR A 79 16.12 -17.14 -2.48
CA THR A 79 17.47 -16.90 -1.93
C THR A 79 17.44 -16.02 -0.69
N GLU A 80 16.37 -15.26 -0.47
CA GLU A 80 16.19 -14.29 0.61
C GLU A 80 17.18 -13.10 0.59
N GLU A 81 17.94 -12.98 -0.50
CA GLU A 81 18.84 -11.86 -0.76
C GLU A 81 18.05 -10.60 -1.13
N VAL A 82 18.54 -9.45 -0.66
CA VAL A 82 17.92 -8.15 -0.96
C VAL A 82 18.15 -7.81 -2.43
N LEU A 83 17.07 -7.50 -3.14
CA LEU A 83 17.11 -7.14 -4.54
C LEU A 83 17.48 -5.66 -4.75
N PRO A 84 18.04 -5.29 -5.92
CA PRO A 84 18.32 -3.90 -6.26
C PRO A 84 17.08 -2.99 -6.20
N PRO A 85 17.24 -1.68 -5.98
CA PRO A 85 16.12 -0.72 -6.03
C PRO A 85 15.32 -0.80 -7.33
N GLY A 86 13.99 -0.75 -7.21
CA GLY A 86 13.07 -0.88 -8.34
C GLY A 86 12.77 -2.32 -8.78
N SER A 87 13.48 -3.32 -8.27
CA SER A 87 13.15 -4.74 -8.52
C SER A 87 11.79 -5.11 -7.93
N LYS A 88 11.12 -6.05 -8.59
CA LYS A 88 9.89 -6.70 -8.10
C LYS A 88 10.29 -7.98 -7.35
N GLY A 89 9.74 -8.18 -6.15
CA GLY A 89 10.04 -9.34 -5.30
C GLY A 89 9.15 -9.38 -4.06
N GLU A 90 9.51 -10.22 -3.09
CA GLU A 90 8.76 -10.35 -1.84
C GLU A 90 9.03 -9.16 -0.92
N LEU A 91 7.95 -8.54 -0.43
CA LEU A 91 8.01 -7.44 0.51
C LEU A 91 8.30 -7.93 1.92
N VAL A 92 9.24 -7.26 2.57
CA VAL A 92 9.68 -7.57 3.93
C VAL A 92 9.65 -6.30 4.76
N PHE A 93 9.22 -6.40 6.02
CA PHE A 93 9.25 -5.28 6.96
C PHE A 93 9.98 -5.62 8.25
N SER A 94 10.76 -4.66 8.75
CA SER A 94 11.21 -4.62 10.14
C SER A 94 10.54 -3.46 10.88
N THR A 95 9.99 -3.70 12.07
CA THR A 95 9.35 -2.66 12.89
C THR A 95 10.34 -2.09 13.89
N ILE A 96 10.62 -0.78 13.80
CA ILE A 96 11.67 -0.14 14.62
C ILE A 96 11.16 0.59 15.86
N THR A 97 9.86 0.85 15.95
CA THR A 97 9.24 1.53 17.10
C THR A 97 8.20 0.68 17.85
N LYS A 98 7.92 -0.55 17.39
CA LYS A 98 6.90 -1.42 17.98
C LYS A 98 7.49 -2.20 19.15
N GLU A 99 7.07 -1.90 20.38
CA GLU A 99 7.68 -2.47 21.60
C GLU A 99 7.10 -3.83 22.01
N GLY A 100 5.79 -4.04 21.85
CA GLY A 100 5.13 -5.24 22.36
C GLY A 100 5.48 -6.52 21.60
N ILE A 101 5.51 -6.44 20.27
CA ILE A 101 5.87 -7.54 19.37
C ILE A 101 6.69 -6.96 18.21
N PRO A 102 7.98 -6.65 18.42
CA PRO A 102 8.85 -6.21 17.35
C PRO A 102 9.03 -7.35 16.35
N LEU A 103 8.94 -7.04 15.07
CA LEU A 103 9.19 -7.96 13.98
C LEU A 103 10.44 -7.53 13.24
N LEU A 104 11.38 -8.45 13.04
CA LEU A 104 12.60 -8.23 12.27
C LEU A 104 12.55 -9.08 11.00
N ARG A 105 12.74 -8.43 9.85
CA ARG A 105 12.65 -9.04 8.52
C ARG A 105 11.43 -9.96 8.35
N TYR A 106 10.25 -9.47 8.75
CA TYR A 106 9.01 -10.22 8.58
C TYR A 106 8.63 -10.29 7.11
N ARG A 107 8.59 -11.52 6.61
CA ARG A 107 8.23 -11.90 5.24
C ARG A 107 6.72 -11.87 5.05
N THR A 108 6.22 -10.86 4.33
CA THR A 108 4.78 -10.66 4.15
C THR A 108 4.17 -11.63 3.14
N ARG A 109 4.99 -12.24 2.29
CA ARG A 109 4.57 -13.02 1.10
C ARG A 109 3.88 -12.19 0.01
N ASP A 110 3.72 -10.88 0.21
CA ASP A 110 3.21 -9.99 -0.81
C ASP A 110 4.31 -9.66 -1.82
N ILE A 111 3.93 -9.59 -3.10
CA ILE A 111 4.84 -9.16 -4.16
C ILE A 111 4.64 -7.68 -4.43
N SER A 112 5.73 -6.89 -4.36
CA SER A 112 5.75 -5.45 -4.59
C SER A 112 7.10 -4.99 -5.15
N SER A 113 7.27 -3.69 -5.36
CA SER A 113 8.53 -3.02 -5.65
C SER A 113 8.62 -1.70 -4.88
N LEU A 114 9.85 -1.19 -4.70
CA LEU A 114 10.11 0.07 -4.00
C LEU A 114 10.66 1.13 -4.95
N ASN A 115 10.03 2.31 -4.94
CA ASN A 115 10.47 3.50 -5.66
C ASN A 115 10.96 4.56 -4.65
N TYR A 116 12.25 4.89 -4.75
CA TYR A 116 12.96 5.85 -3.90
C TYR A 116 13.02 7.27 -4.48
N GLU A 117 12.46 7.51 -5.66
CA GLU A 117 12.38 8.86 -6.22
C GLU A 117 11.45 9.73 -5.38
N LYS A 118 11.88 10.99 -5.18
CA LYS A 118 11.07 11.99 -4.50
C LYS A 118 9.71 12.15 -5.18
N CYS A 119 8.65 12.09 -4.38
CA CYS A 119 7.30 12.26 -4.89
C CYS A 119 6.96 13.74 -5.10
N GLU A 120 6.15 14.05 -6.10
CA GLU A 120 5.68 15.42 -6.38
C GLU A 120 4.85 16.00 -5.22
N CYS A 121 4.28 15.16 -4.35
CA CYS A 121 3.61 15.62 -3.13
C CYS A 121 4.57 16.23 -2.08
N GLY A 122 5.88 16.15 -2.32
CA GLY A 122 6.93 16.71 -1.47
C GLY A 122 7.54 15.73 -0.47
N ARG A 123 6.88 14.60 -0.19
CA ARG A 123 7.42 13.54 0.69
C ARG A 123 8.64 12.87 0.06
N THR A 124 9.59 12.52 0.91
CA THR A 124 10.82 11.81 0.57
C THR A 124 10.77 10.33 0.93
N THR A 125 9.70 9.87 1.57
CA THR A 125 9.62 8.46 1.96
C THR A 125 9.43 7.57 0.75
N VAL A 126 10.03 6.38 0.80
CA VAL A 126 9.94 5.35 -0.23
C VAL A 126 8.48 4.99 -0.51
N ARG A 127 8.18 4.75 -1.79
CA ARG A 127 6.85 4.34 -2.23
C ARG A 127 6.87 2.88 -2.64
N MET A 128 6.00 2.07 -2.05
CA MET A 128 5.73 0.71 -2.54
C MET A 128 4.69 0.73 -3.66
N SER A 129 4.83 -0.16 -4.64
CA SER A 129 3.75 -0.44 -5.60
C SER A 129 2.59 -1.16 -4.90
N LYS A 130 1.40 -1.13 -5.50
CA LYS A 130 0.32 -2.02 -5.09
C LYS A 130 0.82 -3.47 -5.05
N VAL A 131 0.37 -4.22 -4.05
CA VAL A 131 0.70 -5.64 -3.94
C VAL A 131 -0.01 -6.42 -5.05
N SER A 132 0.65 -7.46 -5.55
CA SER A 132 0.08 -8.38 -6.54
C SER A 132 0.17 -9.82 -6.05
N GLU A 133 -0.88 -10.62 -6.26
CA GLU A 133 -0.92 -12.06 -5.95
C GLU A 133 -0.25 -12.93 -7.03
N GLU A 134 0.93 -12.53 -7.53
CA GLU A 134 1.68 -13.38 -8.46
C GLU A 134 2.40 -14.52 -7.71
N LEU A 135 1.64 -15.59 -7.43
CA LEU A 135 2.10 -16.85 -6.84
C LEU A 135 3.23 -17.53 -7.62
N THR A 136 3.48 -17.13 -8.87
CA THR A 136 4.48 -17.75 -9.74
C THR A 136 5.92 -17.57 -9.24
N ILE A 137 6.22 -16.48 -8.51
CA ILE A 137 7.58 -16.23 -7.99
C ILE A 137 7.88 -17.13 -6.78
N CYS A 138 6.87 -17.58 -6.02
CA CYS A 138 7.06 -18.47 -4.87
C CYS A 138 7.17 -19.96 -5.21
N LEU A 139 6.93 -20.36 -6.48
CA LEU A 139 6.86 -21.76 -6.92
C LEU A 139 8.02 -22.19 -7.84
N GLN A 140 8.99 -21.31 -8.06
CA GLN A 140 10.26 -21.62 -8.72
C GLN A 140 11.38 -21.63 -7.69
#